data_AF-A0A498F576-F1
#
_entry.id   AF-A0A498F576-F1
#
_cell.length_a   1.000
_cell.length_b   1.000
_cell.length_c   1.000
_cell.angle_alpha   90.00
_cell.angle_beta   90.00
_cell.angle_gamma   90.00
#
_symmetry.space_group_name_H-M   'P 1'
#
loop_
_entity.id
_entity.type
_entity.pdbx_description
1 polymer ?
#
loop_
_entity_poly.entity_id
_entity_poly.type
_entity_poly.pdbx_seq_one_letter_code
_entity_poly.pdbx_strand_id
1 'polypeptide(L)'
;MIDLNGTPTKISVEAKDSYYSQPKIEEEMEEAIENRGASYGLFVARSIDNVPNHVGWFNEYNQNQLVIALSDGEDEAMAHELLNIGYKWARMRVLEQQAMTGDEFDSSAIREEIDSAERNLKSFQNIKRKCTSIRGTADEIEE
;
A
#
# COMPACT_ATOMS: atom_id res chain seq x y z
N MET A 1 4.63 -14.55 0.76
CA MET A 1 3.22 -15.02 0.71
C MET A 1 2.67 -14.99 2.11
N ILE A 2 1.46 -14.44 2.29
CA ILE A 2 0.78 -14.41 3.59
C ILE A 2 -0.50 -15.23 3.47
N ASP A 3 -0.66 -16.21 4.36
CA ASP A 3 -1.87 -17.04 4.49
C ASP A 3 -2.82 -16.42 5.53
N LEU A 4 -4.10 -16.35 5.20
CA LEU A 4 -5.12 -15.77 6.09
C LEU A 4 -5.90 -16.90 6.78
N ASN A 5 -5.44 -17.33 7.97
CA ASN A 5 -6.17 -18.16 8.96
C ASN A 5 -7.25 -19.13 8.40
N GLY A 6 -6.86 -20.04 7.50
CA GLY A 6 -7.73 -21.12 7.02
C GLY A 6 -8.57 -20.81 5.78
N THR A 7 -8.47 -19.61 5.21
CA THR A 7 -9.10 -19.28 3.93
C THR A 7 -8.11 -19.57 2.78
N PRO A 8 -8.54 -20.13 1.63
CA PRO A 8 -7.62 -20.53 0.54
C PRO A 8 -6.87 -19.38 -0.13
N THR A 9 -7.20 -18.14 0.22
CA THR A 9 -6.74 -16.95 -0.50
C THR A 9 -5.47 -16.37 0.10
N LYS A 10 -4.50 -16.16 -0.79
CA LYS A 10 -3.15 -15.73 -0.47
C LYS A 10 -2.90 -14.31 -0.94
N ILE A 11 -2.03 -13.59 -0.23
CA ILE A 11 -1.44 -12.34 -0.69
C ILE A 11 0.00 -12.63 -1.15
N SER A 12 0.29 -12.32 -2.40
CA SER A 12 1.67 -12.34 -2.91
C SER A 12 2.39 -11.07 -2.48
N VAL A 13 3.64 -11.19 -2.03
CA VAL A 13 4.44 -10.04 -1.58
C VAL A 13 5.76 -10.07 -2.32
N GLU A 14 6.08 -8.99 -3.01
CA GLU A 14 7.31 -8.81 -3.78
C GLU A 14 8.07 -7.60 -3.23
N ALA A 15 9.21 -7.83 -2.58
CA ALA A 15 10.06 -6.77 -2.05
C ALA A 15 11.23 -6.50 -3.01
N LYS A 16 11.42 -5.24 -3.44
CA LYS A 16 12.42 -4.84 -4.43
C LYS A 16 13.25 -3.67 -3.91
N ASP A 17 14.54 -3.66 -4.27
CA ASP A 17 15.52 -2.64 -3.91
C ASP A 17 16.07 -1.87 -5.12
N SER A 18 15.50 -2.10 -6.30
CA SER A 18 15.88 -1.49 -7.58
C SER A 18 14.69 -0.79 -8.22
N TYR A 19 14.96 0.10 -9.17
CA TYR A 19 13.92 0.86 -9.87
C TYR A 19 13.09 -0.03 -10.79
N TYR A 20 11.76 0.10 -10.70
CA TYR A 20 10.80 -0.54 -11.60
C TYR A 20 9.88 0.52 -12.21
N SER A 21 9.64 0.46 -13.53
CA SER A 21 8.59 1.28 -14.16
C SER A 21 7.20 0.74 -13.83
N GLN A 22 6.15 1.57 -13.89
CA GLN A 22 4.78 1.12 -13.63
C GLN A 22 4.39 -0.13 -14.44
N PRO A 23 4.62 -0.22 -15.77
CA PRO A 23 4.29 -1.43 -16.52
C PRO A 23 5.03 -2.68 -16.03
N LYS A 24 6.29 -2.53 -15.59
CA LYS A 24 7.08 -3.66 -15.07
C LYS A 24 6.59 -4.11 -13.69
N ILE A 25 6.14 -3.17 -12.87
CA ILE A 25 5.48 -3.48 -11.59
C ILE A 25 4.22 -4.31 -11.84
N GLU A 26 3.35 -3.87 -12.75
CA GLU A 26 2.09 -4.55 -13.07
C GLU A 26 2.34 -5.98 -13.61
N GLU A 27 3.29 -6.15 -14.54
CA GLU A 27 3.69 -7.45 -15.10
C GLU A 27 4.21 -8.40 -14.01
N GLU A 28 5.19 -7.97 -13.20
CA GLU A 28 5.75 -8.80 -12.13
C GLU A 28 4.68 -9.22 -11.13
N MET A 29 3.75 -8.32 -10.81
CA MET A 29 2.70 -8.61 -9.86
C MET A 29 1.66 -9.56 -10.44
N GLU A 30 1.32 -9.46 -11.73
CA GLU A 30 0.45 -10.41 -12.42
C GLU A 30 1.04 -11.81 -12.41
N GLU A 31 2.31 -11.95 -12.82
CA GLU A 31 3.04 -13.22 -12.76
C GLU A 31 3.12 -13.76 -11.33
N ALA A 32 3.43 -12.89 -10.36
CA ALA A 32 3.56 -13.26 -8.96
C ALA A 32 2.25 -13.75 -8.36
N ILE A 33 1.12 -13.16 -8.76
CA ILE A 33 -0.23 -13.53 -8.34
C ILE A 33 -0.61 -14.89 -8.96
N GLU A 34 -0.42 -15.04 -10.28
CA GLU A 34 -0.78 -16.25 -11.02
C GLU A 34 0.03 -17.46 -10.54
N ASN A 35 1.37 -17.35 -10.54
CA ASN A 35 2.28 -18.45 -10.17
C ASN A 35 2.06 -18.97 -8.75
N ARG A 36 1.46 -18.14 -7.88
CA ARG A 36 1.28 -18.44 -6.46
C ARG A 36 -0.17 -18.71 -6.07
N GLY A 37 -1.11 -18.58 -7.00
CA GLY A 37 -2.54 -18.69 -6.71
C GLY A 37 -2.99 -17.68 -5.65
N ALA A 38 -2.43 -16.46 -5.69
CA ALA A 38 -2.86 -15.36 -4.83
C ALA A 38 -4.10 -14.68 -5.44
N SER A 39 -4.87 -13.95 -4.62
CA SER A 39 -5.94 -13.08 -5.14
C SER A 39 -5.57 -11.60 -5.08
N TYR A 40 -4.46 -11.28 -4.41
CA TYR A 40 -3.97 -9.93 -4.28
C TYR A 40 -2.45 -9.90 -4.22
N GLY A 41 -1.87 -8.83 -4.72
CA GLY A 41 -0.43 -8.60 -4.74
C GLY A 41 -0.02 -7.33 -3.99
N LEU A 42 1.07 -7.41 -3.23
CA LEU A 42 1.71 -6.29 -2.56
C LEU A 42 3.16 -6.13 -3.06
N PHE A 43 3.40 -5.10 -3.85
CA PHE A 43 4.73 -4.69 -4.27
C PHE A 43 5.31 -3.71 -3.25
N VAL A 44 6.48 -4.04 -2.71
CA VAL A 44 7.18 -3.24 -1.68
C VAL A 44 8.50 -2.74 -2.26
N ALA A 45 8.55 -1.46 -2.60
CA ALA A 45 9.77 -0.80 -3.01
C ALA A 45 10.53 -0.29 -1.78
N ARG A 46 11.85 -0.53 -1.74
CA ARG A 46 12.72 -0.07 -0.65
C ARG A 46 12.69 1.45 -0.45
N SER A 47 12.62 2.20 -1.55
CA SER A 47 12.59 3.66 -1.54
C SER A 47 11.55 4.18 -2.54
N ILE A 48 11.07 5.41 -2.32
CA ILE A 48 10.27 6.14 -3.30
C ILE A 48 11.01 6.33 -4.64
N ASP A 49 12.34 6.36 -4.61
CA ASP A 49 13.18 6.49 -5.81
C ASP A 49 13.22 5.20 -6.64
N ASN A 50 12.71 4.08 -6.11
CA ASN A 50 12.60 2.82 -6.84
C ASN A 50 11.31 2.71 -7.66
N VAL A 51 10.45 3.74 -7.66
CA VAL A 51 9.22 3.78 -8.46
C VAL A 51 9.08 5.13 -9.18
N PRO A 52 8.27 5.22 -10.24
CA PRO A 52 7.99 6.50 -10.89
C PRO A 52 7.25 7.46 -9.95
N ASN A 53 7.49 8.76 -10.10
CA ASN A 53 6.85 9.80 -9.29
C ASN A 53 5.31 9.74 -9.27
N HIS A 54 4.69 9.31 -10.38
CA HIS A 54 3.23 9.17 -10.47
C HIS A 54 2.69 7.91 -9.78
N VAL A 55 3.53 6.91 -9.51
CA VAL A 55 3.17 5.75 -8.68
C VAL A 55 3.15 6.16 -7.22
N GLY A 56 4.17 6.88 -6.75
CA GLY A 56 4.18 7.44 -5.41
C GLY A 56 4.34 6.40 -4.29
N TRP A 57 4.00 6.80 -3.06
CA TRP A 57 4.24 6.03 -1.84
C TRP A 57 3.25 4.88 -1.61
N PHE A 58 2.03 5.02 -2.13
CA PHE A 58 0.92 4.11 -1.91
C PHE A 58 -0.06 4.24 -3.07
N ASN A 59 -0.15 3.22 -3.92
CA ASN A 59 -1.06 3.26 -5.07
C ASN A 59 -1.55 1.88 -5.48
N GLU A 60 -2.84 1.78 -5.77
CA GLU A 60 -3.50 0.54 -6.14
C GLU A 60 -3.80 0.51 -7.63
N TYR A 61 -3.51 -0.63 -8.26
CA TYR A 61 -3.75 -0.91 -9.66
C TYR A 61 -4.63 -2.13 -9.81
N ASN A 62 -5.45 -2.13 -10.87
CA ASN A 62 -6.21 -3.29 -11.34
C ASN A 62 -7.10 -3.94 -10.25
N GLN A 63 -7.39 -3.24 -9.15
CA GLN A 63 -8.15 -3.69 -7.98
C GLN A 63 -7.56 -4.93 -7.26
N ASN A 64 -6.35 -5.34 -7.62
CA ASN A 64 -5.71 -6.55 -7.08
C ASN A 64 -4.20 -6.40 -6.82
N GLN A 65 -3.63 -5.20 -7.01
CA GLN A 65 -2.21 -4.93 -6.84
C GLN A 65 -2.01 -3.62 -6.07
N LEU A 66 -1.30 -3.67 -4.95
CA LEU A 66 -0.89 -2.49 -4.19
C LEU A 66 0.62 -2.29 -4.28
N VAL A 67 1.03 -1.07 -4.62
CA VAL A 67 2.42 -0.63 -4.52
C VAL A 67 2.59 0.20 -3.25
N ILE A 68 3.57 -0.15 -2.43
CA ILE A 68 4.07 0.69 -1.34
C ILE A 68 5.55 0.98 -1.57
N ALA A 69 5.94 2.24 -1.39
CA ALA A 69 7.34 2.63 -1.35
C ALA A 69 7.71 3.00 0.08
N LEU A 70 8.82 2.46 0.59
CA LEU A 70 9.33 2.80 1.92
C LEU A 70 10.28 4.01 1.81
N SER A 71 10.75 4.53 2.94
CA SER A 71 11.80 5.57 2.95
C SER A 71 13.16 4.95 3.26
N ASP A 72 14.22 5.39 2.59
CA ASP A 72 15.57 5.03 3.00
C ASP A 72 15.93 5.69 4.35
N GLY A 73 16.23 4.86 5.34
CA GLY A 73 17.16 5.16 6.45
C GLY A 73 16.69 6.07 7.60
N GLU A 74 15.81 7.05 7.39
CA GLU A 74 15.58 8.08 8.44
C GLU A 74 14.31 7.88 9.28
N ASP A 75 13.36 7.05 8.84
CA ASP A 75 12.07 6.92 9.52
C ASP A 75 11.54 5.46 9.49
N GLU A 76 12.25 4.57 10.19
CA GLU A 76 11.86 3.15 10.35
C GLU A 76 10.43 2.98 10.88
N ALA A 77 9.97 3.92 11.72
CA ALA A 77 8.61 3.94 12.24
C ALA A 77 7.59 4.14 11.10
N MET A 78 7.82 5.10 10.20
CA MET A 78 6.97 5.28 9.02
C MET A 78 7.01 4.08 8.07
N ALA A 79 8.18 3.47 7.85
CA ALA A 79 8.28 2.28 7.02
C ALA A 79 7.46 1.11 7.59
N HIS A 80 7.52 0.90 8.91
CA HIS A 80 6.72 -0.11 9.59
C HIS A 80 5.21 0.20 9.54
N GLU A 81 4.80 1.45 9.68
CA GLU A 81 3.40 1.84 9.53
C GLU A 81 2.88 1.62 8.10
N LEU A 82 3.65 1.99 7.08
CA LEU A 82 3.29 1.77 5.67
C LEU A 82 3.11 0.28 5.35
N LEU A 83 4.00 -0.58 5.87
CA LEU A 83 3.87 -2.03 5.73
C LEU A 83 2.59 -2.55 6.40
N ASN A 84 2.30 -2.09 7.61
CA ASN A 84 1.07 -2.48 8.33
C ASN A 84 -0.20 -2.02 7.60
N ILE A 85 -0.21 -0.79 7.09
CA ILE A 85 -1.33 -0.25 6.31
C ILE A 85 -1.49 -1.05 5.02
N GLY A 86 -0.39 -1.30 4.30
CA GLY A 86 -0.40 -2.06 3.05
C GLY A 86 -0.90 -3.50 3.23
N TYR A 87 -0.48 -4.18 4.30
CA TYR A 87 -1.00 -5.50 4.64
C TYR A 87 -2.49 -5.47 4.97
N LYS A 88 -2.94 -4.53 5.82
CA LYS A 88 -4.36 -4.41 6.18
C LYS A 88 -5.22 -4.11 4.95
N TRP A 89 -4.74 -3.26 4.04
CA TRP A 89 -5.40 -2.96 2.77
C TRP A 89 -5.53 -4.19 1.88
N ALA A 90 -4.42 -4.90 1.64
CA ALA A 90 -4.43 -6.11 0.83
C ALA A 90 -5.35 -7.19 1.42
N ARG A 91 -5.33 -7.37 2.75
CA ARG A 91 -6.23 -8.29 3.46
C ARG A 91 -7.70 -7.91 3.30
N MET A 92 -8.01 -6.63 3.44
CA MET A 92 -9.34 -6.08 3.24
C MET A 92 -9.86 -6.34 1.82
N ARG A 93 -9.04 -6.07 0.79
CA ARG A 93 -9.39 -6.36 -0.61
C ARG A 93 -9.65 -7.84 -0.86
N VAL A 94 -8.83 -8.72 -0.30
CA VAL A 94 -9.07 -10.17 -0.37
C VAL A 94 -10.42 -10.55 0.26
N LEU A 95 -10.74 -10.02 1.43
CA LEU A 95 -12.00 -10.30 2.11
C LEU A 95 -13.21 -9.72 1.35
N GLU A 96 -13.07 -8.53 0.77
CA GLU A 96 -14.09 -7.90 -0.08
C GLU A 96 -14.38 -8.77 -1.32
N GLN A 97 -13.34 -9.24 -2.02
CA GLN A 97 -13.51 -10.13 -3.18
C GLN A 97 -14.20 -11.44 -2.82
N GLN A 98 -13.87 -12.03 -1.66
CA GLN A 98 -14.55 -13.24 -1.16
C GLN A 98 -16.02 -12.98 -0.83
N ALA A 99 -16.30 -11.87 -0.14
CA ALA A 99 -17.65 -11.44 0.21
C ALA A 99 -18.54 -11.24 -1.01
N MET A 100 -17.98 -10.77 -2.13
CA MET A 100 -18.70 -10.62 -3.39
C MET A 100 -19.00 -11.96 -4.09
N THR A 101 -18.34 -13.05 -3.69
CA THR A 101 -18.52 -14.40 -4.28
C THR A 101 -19.39 -15.35 -3.46
N GLY A 102 -19.79 -14.98 -2.24
CA GLY A 102 -20.67 -15.75 -1.36
C GLY A 102 -21.97 -15.00 -1.03
N ASP A 103 -23.04 -15.73 -0.70
CA ASP A 103 -24.33 -15.14 -0.30
C ASP A 103 -24.17 -14.16 0.88
N GLU A 104 -24.88 -13.03 0.75
CA GLU A 104 -25.12 -11.92 1.69
C GLU A 104 -24.08 -11.71 2.82
N PHE A 105 -23.02 -10.94 2.50
CA PHE A 105 -22.02 -10.46 3.45
C PHE A 105 -22.33 -9.03 3.92
N ASP A 106 -22.52 -8.83 5.23
CA ASP A 106 -22.69 -7.50 5.82
C ASP A 106 -21.36 -6.74 5.87
N SER A 107 -21.07 -6.02 4.78
CA SER A 107 -19.86 -5.22 4.55
C SER A 107 -19.83 -3.87 5.28
N SER A 108 -20.89 -3.53 6.03
CA SER A 108 -21.06 -2.20 6.62
C SER A 108 -19.94 -1.85 7.62
N ALA A 109 -19.62 -2.77 8.53
CA ALA A 109 -18.58 -2.56 9.54
C ALA A 109 -17.17 -2.44 8.94
N ILE A 110 -16.87 -3.22 7.89
CA ILE A 110 -15.59 -3.13 7.20
C ILE A 110 -15.47 -1.79 6.49
N ARG A 111 -16.51 -1.38 5.77
CA ARG A 111 -16.52 -0.11 5.03
C ARG A 111 -16.31 1.11 5.95
N GLU A 112 -16.89 1.07 7.14
CA GLU A 112 -16.70 2.12 8.14
C GLU A 112 -15.25 2.19 8.65
N GLU A 113 -14.61 1.03 8.81
CA GLU A 113 -13.20 0.92 9.22
C GLU A 113 -12.24 1.42 8.11
N ILE A 114 -12.61 1.19 6.83
CA ILE A 114 -11.90 1.72 5.65
C ILE A 114 -12.00 3.24 5.59
N ASP A 115 -13.21 3.78 5.69
CA ASP A 115 -13.44 5.23 5.66
C ASP A 115 -12.70 5.91 6.81
N SER A 116 -12.57 5.24 7.96
CA SER A 116 -11.76 5.70 9.09
C SER A 116 -10.25 5.71 8.76
N ALA A 117 -9.74 4.62 8.18
CA ALA A 117 -8.33 4.52 7.78
C ALA A 117 -7.95 5.57 6.71
N GLU A 118 -8.79 5.78 5.69
CA GLU A 118 -8.59 6.81 4.68
C GLU A 118 -8.56 8.22 5.29
N ARG A 119 -9.47 8.51 6.23
CA ARG A 119 -9.51 9.80 6.93
C ARG A 119 -8.23 10.03 7.73
N ASN A 120 -7.73 9.01 8.41
CA ASN A 120 -6.47 9.09 9.15
C ASN A 120 -5.28 9.33 8.22
N LEU A 121 -5.21 8.63 7.09
CA LEU A 121 -4.15 8.81 6.11
C LEU A 121 -4.15 10.22 5.50
N LYS A 122 -5.33 10.74 5.12
CA LYS A 122 -5.48 12.12 4.61
C LYS A 122 -5.07 13.16 5.66
N SER A 123 -5.44 12.94 6.93
CA SER A 123 -5.01 13.81 8.04
C SER A 123 -3.49 13.80 8.21
N PHE A 124 -2.88 12.62 8.18
CA PHE A 124 -1.43 12.46 8.30
C PHE A 124 -0.67 13.12 7.13
N GLN A 125 -1.14 12.94 5.89
CA GLN A 125 -0.61 13.62 4.71
C GLN A 125 -0.67 15.16 4.86
N ASN A 126 -1.76 15.69 5.40
CA ASN A 126 -1.91 17.12 5.66
C ASN A 126 -0.92 17.62 6.73
N ILE A 127 -0.70 16.85 7.80
CA ILE A 127 0.28 17.19 8.84
C ILE A 127 1.69 17.24 8.23
N LYS A 128 2.10 16.20 7.50
CA LYS A 128 3.40 16.16 6.81
C LYS A 128 3.60 17.35 5.88
N ARG A 129 2.55 17.70 5.11
CA ARG A 129 2.58 18.88 4.21
C ARG A 129 2.82 20.17 4.97
N LYS A 130 2.12 20.38 6.09
CA LYS A 130 2.29 21.57 6.94
C LYS A 130 3.69 21.64 7.55
N CYS A 131 4.23 20.53 8.07
CA CYS A 131 5.59 20.47 8.58
C CYS A 131 6.62 20.78 7.49
N THR A 132 6.41 20.29 6.26
CA THR A 132 7.27 20.58 5.11
C THR A 132 7.24 22.07 4.75
N SER A 133 6.07 22.70 4.74
CA SER A 133 5.93 24.14 4.51
C SER A 133 6.58 24.97 5.61
N ILE A 134 6.40 24.59 6.88
CA ILE A 134 7.05 25.28 8.01
C ILE A 134 8.56 25.24 7.88
N ARG A 135 9.12 24.06 7.53
CA ARG A 135 10.56 23.92 7.32
C ARG A 135 11.05 24.84 6.20
N GLY A 136 10.38 24.85 5.05
CA GLY A 136 10.75 25.74 3.94
C GLY A 136 10.69 27.23 4.30
N THR A 137 9.65 27.66 5.03
CA THR A 137 9.57 29.06 5.51
C THR A 137 10.63 29.39 6.56
N ALA A 138 11.02 28.43 7.41
CA ALA A 138 12.12 28.63 8.35
C ALA A 138 13.47 28.79 7.62
N ASP A 139 13.71 27.95 6.61
CA ASP A 139 14.92 28.01 5.77
C ASP A 139 15.02 29.39 5.06
N GLU A 140 13.91 29.95 4.57
CA GLU A 140 13.85 31.29 3.95
C GLU A 140 14.12 32.46 4.93
N ILE A 141 13.91 32.25 6.24
CA ILE A 141 14.16 33.28 7.28
C ILE A 141 15.64 33.27 7.72
N GLU A 142 16.32 32.13 7.59
CA GLU A 142 17.75 32.00 7.95
C GLU A 142 18.72 32.53 6.88
N GLU A 143 18.22 32.90 5.69
CA GLU A 143 18.97 33.51 4.57
C GLU A 143 18.98 35.05 4.59
#